data_AF-A0AAW1LYJ6-F1
#
_entry.id   AF-A0AAW1LYJ6-F1
#
_cell.length_a   1.000
_cell.length_b   1.000
_cell.length_c   1.000
_cell.angle_alpha   90.00
_cell.angle_beta   90.00
_cell.angle_gamma   90.00
#
_symmetry.space_group_name_H-M   'P 1'
#
loop_
_entity.id
_entity.type
_entity.pdbx_description
1 polymer ?
#
loop_
_entity_poly.entity_id
_entity_poly.type
_entity_poly.pdbx_seq_one_letter_code
_entity_poly.pdbx_strand_id
1 'polypeptide(L)'
;MFATEFKNSFISDTSSTFPTIAGRRNERCLDTIEITEAKIDKIIASLKTNLSSGPDGVHPVFLKNTKSLIGPLTKMMQFSMEEGKLPQQWKE
;
A
#
# COMPACT_ATOMS: atom_id res chain seq x y z
N MET A 1 14.87 29.47 -9.45
CA MET A 1 15.43 30.42 -8.46
C MET A 1 15.19 29.97 -7.02
N PHE A 2 13.98 29.55 -6.63
CA PHE A 2 13.70 29.06 -5.25
C PHE A 2 14.58 27.90 -4.75
N ALA A 3 14.89 26.92 -5.60
CA ALA A 3 15.70 25.76 -5.19
C ALA A 3 17.14 26.12 -4.78
N THR A 4 17.68 27.21 -5.31
CA THR A 4 19.04 27.68 -5.02
C THR A 4 19.11 28.36 -3.65
N GLU A 5 18.09 29.16 -3.32
CA GLU A 5 17.99 29.87 -2.04
C GLU A 5 17.78 28.90 -0.86
N PHE A 6 16.97 27.84 -1.06
CA PHE A 6 16.72 26.81 -0.05
C PHE A 6 18.00 26.04 0.32
N LYS A 7 18.84 25.71 -0.66
CA LYS A 7 20.11 25.02 -0.44
C LYS A 7 21.10 25.87 0.38
N ASN A 8 21.15 27.16 0.11
CA ASN A 8 22.11 28.07 0.76
C ASN A 8 21.71 28.41 2.21
N SER A 9 20.41 28.36 2.55
CA SER A 9 19.94 28.68 3.90
C SER A 9 19.94 27.49 4.88
N PHE A 10 19.86 26.26 4.37
CA PHE A 10 19.71 25.06 5.19
C PHE A 10 20.91 24.10 5.17
N ILE A 11 21.96 24.41 4.39
CA ILE A 11 23.18 23.59 4.30
C ILE A 11 24.40 24.46 4.60
N SER A 12 24.42 25.16 5.74
CA SER A 12 25.61 25.88 6.21
C SER A 12 26.43 25.12 7.26
N ASP A 13 26.01 23.92 7.67
CA ASP A 13 26.73 23.13 8.69
C ASP A 13 27.31 21.83 8.10
N THR A 14 28.52 21.93 7.53
CA THR A 14 29.40 20.78 7.22
C THR A 14 30.14 20.25 8.46
N SER A 15 29.45 20.22 9.60
CA SER A 15 29.84 19.43 10.77
C SER A 15 28.66 18.53 11.14
N SER A 16 28.25 17.71 10.18
CA SER A 16 27.07 16.85 10.24
C SER A 16 27.30 15.66 11.18
N THR A 17 27.37 15.92 12.48
CA THR A 17 26.99 14.89 13.44
C THR A 17 25.47 14.83 13.38
N PHE A 18 24.96 14.02 12.44
CA PHE A 18 23.55 13.66 12.45
C PHE A 18 23.24 13.16 13.87
N PRO A 19 22.17 13.63 14.53
CA PRO A 19 21.80 13.09 15.81
C PRO A 19 21.59 11.59 15.63
N THR A 20 22.49 10.80 16.20
CA THR A 20 22.34 9.35 16.22
C THR A 20 21.17 9.11 17.15
N ILE A 21 20.04 8.68 16.60
CA ILE A 21 18.86 8.30 17.40
C ILE A 21 19.28 7.08 18.22
N ALA A 22 19.76 7.34 19.44
CA ALA A 22 20.15 6.31 20.38
C ALA A 22 18.88 5.67 20.94
N GLY A 23 18.60 4.43 20.52
CA GLY A 23 17.68 3.55 21.22
C GLY A 23 16.19 3.89 21.11
N ARG A 24 15.57 3.33 20.07
CA ARG A 24 14.26 2.63 20.07
C ARG A 24 13.66 2.78 18.67
N ARG A 25 13.91 1.78 17.81
CA ARG A 25 12.86 1.39 16.87
C ARG A 25 11.66 1.04 17.75
N ASN A 26 10.49 1.61 17.49
CA ASN A 26 9.28 1.29 18.27
C ASN A 26 9.21 -0.24 18.46
N GLU A 27 9.05 -0.71 19.70
CA GLU A 27 9.00 -2.15 20.03
C GLU A 27 7.87 -2.88 19.28
N ARG A 28 6.95 -2.12 18.68
CA ARG A 28 5.89 -2.58 17.81
C ARG A 28 6.31 -2.41 16.35
N CYS A 29 7.07 -3.38 15.85
CA CYS A 29 7.26 -3.55 14.42
C CYS A 29 6.05 -4.29 13.83
N LEU A 30 5.61 -3.86 12.64
CA LEU A 30 4.68 -4.65 11.84
C LEU A 30 5.49 -5.77 11.18
N ASP A 31 5.50 -6.93 11.83
CA ASP A 31 6.30 -8.07 11.36
C ASP A 31 5.56 -8.88 10.28
N THR A 32 4.23 -8.93 10.32
CA THR A 32 3.45 -9.73 9.37
C THR A 32 2.05 -9.15 9.17
N ILE A 33 1.59 -9.16 7.92
CA ILE A 33 0.21 -8.86 7.56
C ILE A 33 -0.38 -10.10 6.91
N GLU A 34 -1.37 -10.68 7.58
CA GLU A 34 -2.11 -11.84 7.08
C GLU A 34 -3.36 -11.39 6.33
N ILE A 35 -3.48 -11.80 5.07
CA ILE A 35 -4.63 -11.56 4.22
C ILE A 35 -5.48 -12.83 4.18
N THR A 36 -6.70 -12.74 4.71
CA THR A 36 -7.62 -13.89 4.80
C THR A 36 -8.82 -13.69 3.88
N GLU A 37 -9.47 -14.80 3.50
CA GLU A 37 -10.69 -14.77 2.66
C GLU A 37 -11.81 -13.95 3.32
N ALA A 38 -11.97 -14.03 4.64
CA ALA A 38 -12.96 -13.24 5.37
C ALA A 38 -12.71 -11.73 5.27
N LYS A 39 -11.43 -11.29 5.26
CA LYS A 39 -11.07 -9.88 5.06
C LYS A 39 -11.41 -9.44 3.64
N ILE A 40 -11.07 -10.25 2.64
CA ILE A 40 -11.38 -9.96 1.23
C ILE A 40 -12.90 -9.92 1.01
N ASP A 41 -13.66 -10.88 1.54
CA ASP A 41 -15.12 -10.90 1.42
C ASP A 41 -15.75 -9.65 2.04
N LYS A 42 -15.28 -9.25 3.22
CA LYS A 42 -15.72 -8.00 3.88
C LYS A 42 -15.44 -6.77 3.01
N ILE A 43 -14.26 -6.70 2.37
CA ILE A 43 -13.91 -5.61 1.45
C ILE A 43 -14.85 -5.61 0.25
N ILE A 44 -15.03 -6.76 -0.41
CA ILE A 44 -15.93 -6.90 -1.56
C ILE A 44 -17.36 -6.51 -1.19
N ALA A 45 -17.85 -6.95 -0.03
CA ALA A 45 -19.18 -6.60 0.46
C ALA A 45 -19.34 -5.08 0.66
N SER A 46 -18.28 -4.40 1.10
CA SER A 46 -18.27 -2.94 1.34
C SER A 46 -18.17 -2.09 0.08
N LEU A 47 -17.86 -2.67 -1.09
CA LEU A 47 -17.75 -1.93 -2.35
C LEU A 47 -19.06 -1.22 -2.69
N LYS A 48 -18.98 0.04 -3.11
CA LYS A 48 -20.15 0.79 -3.57
C LYS A 48 -20.47 0.36 -5.01
N THR A 49 -21.69 -0.10 -5.25
CA THR A 49 -22.12 -0.63 -6.56
C THR A 49 -22.54 0.44 -7.56
N ASN A 50 -22.63 1.69 -7.13
CA ASN A 50 -23.00 2.84 -7.96
C ASN A 50 -21.78 3.64 -8.47
N LEU A 51 -20.57 3.12 -8.25
CA LEU A 51 -19.33 3.73 -8.75
C LEU A 51 -18.97 3.15 -10.10
N SER A 52 -18.33 3.98 -10.94
CA SER A 52 -17.74 3.55 -12.20
C SER A 52 -16.69 2.46 -11.99
N SER A 53 -16.50 1.63 -13.02
CA SER A 53 -15.39 0.67 -13.05
C SER A 53 -14.04 1.38 -12.92
N GLY A 54 -13.05 0.67 -12.37
CA GLY A 54 -11.67 1.13 -12.36
C GLY A 54 -11.06 1.15 -13.78
N PRO A 55 -9.76 1.46 -13.89
CA PRO A 55 -9.03 1.39 -15.16
C PRO A 55 -9.01 -0.04 -15.75
N ASP A 56 -9.32 -1.05 -14.94
CA ASP A 56 -9.50 -2.45 -15.33
C ASP A 56 -10.85 -2.75 -16.01
N GLY A 57 -11.79 -1.80 -16.02
CA GLY A 57 -13.13 -1.97 -16.57
C GLY A 57 -14.05 -2.87 -15.72
N VAL A 58 -13.60 -3.38 -14.58
CA VAL A 58 -14.38 -4.32 -13.76
C VAL A 58 -15.34 -3.56 -12.83
N HIS A 59 -16.64 -3.73 -13.06
CA HIS A 59 -17.66 -3.07 -12.25
C HIS A 59 -17.78 -3.74 -10.86
N PRO A 60 -17.95 -2.99 -9.76
CA PRO A 60 -18.03 -3.57 -8.40
C PRO A 60 -19.13 -4.63 -8.23
N VAL A 61 -20.22 -4.52 -8.99
CA VAL A 61 -21.31 -5.51 -9.01
C VAL A 61 -20.82 -6.89 -9.44
N PHE A 62 -19.88 -6.96 -10.39
CA PHE A 62 -19.30 -8.21 -10.85
C PHE A 62 -18.58 -8.94 -9.71
N LEU A 63 -17.75 -8.22 -8.95
CA LEU A 63 -17.02 -8.76 -7.80
C LEU A 63 -17.97 -9.23 -6.69
N LYS A 64 -19.05 -8.49 -6.42
CA LYS A 64 -20.05 -8.91 -5.43
C LYS A 64 -20.79 -10.19 -5.81
N ASN A 65 -21.06 -10.38 -7.10
CA ASN A 65 -21.78 -11.54 -7.61
C ASN A 65 -20.87 -12.76 -7.84
N THR A 66 -19.55 -12.58 -7.82
CA THR A 66 -18.58 -13.65 -8.16
C THR A 66 -17.75 -14.04 -6.94
N LYS A 67 -18.39 -14.71 -5.98
CA LYS A 67 -17.75 -15.14 -4.72
C LYS A 67 -16.61 -16.15 -4.92
N SER A 68 -16.59 -16.88 -6.03
CA SER A 68 -15.50 -17.80 -6.38
C SER A 68 -14.14 -17.11 -6.56
N LEU A 69 -14.12 -15.78 -6.77
CA LEU A 69 -12.88 -15.01 -6.89
C LEU A 69 -12.19 -14.72 -5.54
N ILE A 70 -12.87 -14.91 -4.41
CA ILE A 70 -12.33 -14.58 -3.09
C ILE A 70 -11.01 -15.31 -2.83
N GLY A 71 -10.99 -16.64 -2.99
CA GLY A 71 -9.78 -17.45 -2.76
C GLY A 71 -8.59 -17.04 -3.64
N PRO A 72 -8.74 -16.94 -4.98
CA PRO A 72 -7.69 -16.44 -5.86
C PRO A 72 -7.19 -15.03 -5.49
N LEU A 73 -8.10 -14.10 -5.16
CA LEU A 73 -7.74 -12.74 -4.75
C LEU A 73 -6.95 -12.74 -3.44
N THR A 74 -7.37 -13.54 -2.46
CA THR A 74 -6.64 -13.70 -1.19
C THR A 74 -5.21 -14.17 -1.42
N LYS A 75 -5.02 -15.23 -2.22
CA LYS A 75 -3.68 -15.77 -2.52
C LYS A 75 -2.80 -14.75 -3.25
N MET A 76 -3.34 -14.08 -4.26
CA MET A 76 -2.61 -13.07 -5.03
C MET A 76 -2.17 -11.89 -4.16
N MET A 77 -3.06 -11.40 -3.29
CA MET A 77 -2.75 -10.30 -2.39
C MET A 77 -1.72 -10.73 -1.33
N GLN A 78 -1.87 -11.92 -0.75
CA GLN A 78 -0.92 -12.47 0.21
C GLN A 78 0.48 -12.60 -0.41
N PHE A 79 0.56 -13.18 -1.61
CA PHE A 79 1.81 -13.31 -2.36
C PHE A 79 2.46 -11.96 -2.65
N SER A 80 1.68 -10.96 -3.06
CA SER A 80 2.19 -9.60 -3.31
C SER A 80 2.75 -8.95 -2.04
N MET A 81 2.11 -9.22 -0.89
CA MET A 81 2.55 -8.73 0.41
C MET A 81 3.87 -9.40 0.86
N GLU A 82 3.99 -10.72 0.66
CA GLU A 82 5.18 -11.50 1.01
C GLU A 82 6.40 -11.13 0.15
N GLU A 83 6.19 -10.94 -1.15
CA GLU A 83 7.25 -10.54 -2.09
C GLU A 83 7.63 -9.05 -1.97
N GLY A 84 6.80 -8.25 -1.30
CA GLY A 84 6.94 -6.80 -1.27
C GLY A 84 6.82 -6.16 -2.66
N LYS A 85 6.12 -6.81 -3.58
CA LYS A 85 5.97 -6.39 -4.99
C LYS A 85 4.50 -6.37 -5.37
N LEU A 86 4.09 -5.26 -5.99
CA LEU A 86 2.78 -5.14 -6.63
C LEU A 86 2.93 -5.30 -8.13
N PRO A 87 1.90 -5.82 -8.82
CA PRO A 87 1.85 -5.81 -10.29
C PRO A 87 2.10 -4.40 -10.83
N GLN A 88 2.93 -4.31 -11.88
CA GLN A 88 3.26 -3.01 -12.48
C GLN A 88 2.00 -2.26 -12.94
N GLN A 89 1.03 -3.01 -13.48
CA GLN A 89 -0.25 -2.51 -13.97
C GLN A 89 -1.10 -1.82 -12.89
N TRP A 90 -0.81 -2.01 -11.60
CA TRP A 90 -1.54 -1.36 -10.50
C TRP A 90 -0.93 -0.02 -10.08
N LYS A 91 0.27 0.29 -10.57
CA LYS A 91 1.01 1.52 -10.23
C LYS A 91 0.85 2.62 -11.29
N GLU A 92 0.27 2.26 -12.43
CA GLU A 92 -0.04 3.14 -13.56
C GLU A 92 -1.40 3.80 -13.37
#